data_AF-A0A1Y3VAW1-F1
#
_entry.id   AF-A0A1Y3VAW1-F1
#
_cell.length_a   1.000
_cell.length_b   1.000
_cell.length_c   1.000
_cell.angle_alpha   90.00
_cell.angle_beta   90.00
_cell.angle_gamma   90.00
#
_symmetry.space_group_name_H-M   'P 1'
#
loop_
_entity.id
_entity.type
_entity.pdbx_description
1 polymer ?
#
loop_
_entity_poly.entity_id
_entity_poly.type
_entity_poly.pdbx_seq_one_letter_code
_entity_poly.pdbx_strand_id
1 'polypeptide(L)'
;MKNLYLLTLAATLVLAGCKKDDTPDSPPPTPEPEPELELTVEQTEYTLGAVEERTATAVFTAKNDWTLSVVYDNAGTEAATEAATDDETATEAAWLTVTPASGAAGEQTVELTAAPKITEESRTAYVDIACGEESVRLTVTQTGTSDETNFSALFAPEFAQKLQGLEIISDAGNITLDDMEKIAAITELNVSGSSLTSLQGIEYFESLTYLGCNYNKLTSLDVSGCTALTRLMCYNNQLTKLNVSGCTALTKLDCETNKLETLDVSGCTALTKLRCLSNSLKSLDVSGCTALTELQCSSNQLTSLDVSGCTALESLLCNSNQLTELDVSNNTVLYELQCTRNSLTRLDVSGCAALTWLECLSNQLTSLDVSKNTKLKCLKCSFNQLTELDVSQNTALMWLYCYDNSLTSLDVSNNTVLYELECYSNQLTSLDVSNHQSLWLVDCRSNQLTVLDVSNNTELTELQCYSNSLASLDVSGCTALTVLYCYDNQLTTLNVSNNKELESLRCSSNQLKSLDVSQNTALTTLYCGGNPGDGESVFPVTVWADFNLNRIPDKFTKDSWVLDNGTTISPVYQKAQ
;
A
#
# COMPACT_ATOMS: atom_id res chain seq x y z
N MET A 1 30.51 4.79 47.87
CA MET A 1 31.52 5.18 48.88
C MET A 1 32.18 3.90 49.41
N LYS A 2 33.52 3.85 49.37
CA LYS A 2 34.38 2.70 49.73
C LYS A 2 34.20 2.23 51.18
N ASN A 3 34.47 0.93 51.43
CA ASN A 3 35.23 0.32 52.55
C ASN A 3 34.69 -1.10 52.87
N LEU A 4 35.42 -2.12 53.30
CA LEU A 4 36.86 -2.42 53.50
C LEU A 4 36.92 -3.91 53.96
N TYR A 5 37.86 -4.71 53.43
CA TYR A 5 38.59 -5.87 54.00
C TYR A 5 37.99 -6.75 55.13
N LEU A 6 38.15 -8.09 55.03
CA LEU A 6 39.13 -8.87 55.82
C LEU A 6 39.09 -10.40 55.55
N LEU A 7 40.28 -10.97 55.31
CA LEU A 7 40.62 -12.40 55.45
C LEU A 7 40.50 -12.86 56.92
N THR A 8 40.24 -14.14 57.13
CA THR A 8 40.85 -14.89 58.25
C THR A 8 41.34 -16.28 57.84
N LEU A 9 42.48 -16.61 58.44
CA LEU A 9 43.41 -17.72 58.24
C LEU A 9 43.15 -18.79 59.32
N ALA A 10 43.38 -20.08 59.04
CA ALA A 10 43.73 -21.05 60.09
C ALA A 10 44.54 -22.22 59.50
N ALA A 11 45.61 -22.56 60.22
CA ALA A 11 46.71 -23.42 59.82
C ALA A 11 46.74 -24.73 60.62
N THR A 12 47.82 -25.49 60.40
CA THR A 12 48.42 -26.59 61.22
C THR A 12 47.83 -28.00 61.02
N LEU A 13 48.57 -29.12 61.13
CA LEU A 13 49.99 -29.57 61.04
C LEU A 13 49.94 -31.10 61.33
N VAL A 14 50.91 -31.92 60.92
CA VAL A 14 51.64 -32.93 61.75
C VAL A 14 52.48 -33.90 60.88
N LEU A 15 53.67 -34.19 61.41
CA LEU A 15 54.81 -34.97 60.91
C LEU A 15 54.79 -36.47 61.27
N ALA A 16 55.55 -37.28 60.51
CA ALA A 16 56.57 -38.27 60.95
C ALA A 16 57.03 -39.08 59.70
N GLY A 17 58.27 -39.49 59.43
CA GLY A 17 59.55 -39.53 60.13
C GLY A 17 60.23 -40.90 59.91
N CYS A 18 61.38 -40.98 59.19
CA CYS A 18 62.58 -41.79 59.54
C CYS A 18 63.66 -41.84 58.44
N LYS A 19 64.93 -41.80 58.90
CA LYS A 19 66.25 -41.93 58.22
C LYS A 19 66.52 -43.39 57.76
N LYS A 20 67.55 -43.82 57.00
CA LYS A 20 68.78 -43.32 56.35
C LYS A 20 69.24 -44.49 55.42
N ASP A 21 69.92 -44.24 54.30
CA ASP A 21 71.17 -44.93 53.87
C ASP A 21 71.67 -44.45 52.50
N ASP A 22 72.98 -44.60 52.30
CA ASP A 22 73.89 -43.85 51.45
C ASP A 22 73.91 -44.22 49.95
N THR A 23 74.17 -43.24 49.08
CA THR A 23 75.33 -43.10 48.14
C THR A 23 75.03 -42.08 47.02
N PRO A 24 76.06 -41.42 46.42
CA PRO A 24 75.89 -40.16 45.71
C PRO A 24 75.78 -40.34 44.19
N ASP A 25 74.79 -39.72 43.55
CA ASP A 25 74.87 -39.51 42.11
C ASP A 25 74.05 -38.32 41.59
N SER A 26 74.68 -37.59 40.66
CA SER A 26 74.14 -36.63 39.69
C SER A 26 73.59 -35.26 40.13
N PRO A 27 73.93 -34.16 39.42
CA PRO A 27 73.31 -32.84 39.62
C PRO A 27 71.84 -32.87 39.18
N PRO A 28 70.96 -32.02 39.75
CA PRO A 28 69.54 -32.06 39.42
C PRO A 28 69.34 -31.67 37.95
N PRO A 29 68.40 -32.31 37.23
CA PRO A 29 67.97 -31.80 35.94
C PRO A 29 67.35 -30.41 36.13
N THR A 30 67.72 -29.47 35.27
CA THR A 30 66.97 -28.23 35.04
C THR A 30 65.49 -28.59 34.86
N PRO A 31 64.54 -27.89 35.51
CA PRO A 31 63.12 -28.13 35.27
C PRO A 31 62.84 -27.91 33.78
N GLU A 32 62.21 -28.88 33.13
CA GLU A 32 61.54 -28.65 31.85
C GLU A 32 60.61 -27.44 32.01
N PRO A 33 60.59 -26.48 31.06
CA PRO A 33 59.58 -25.44 31.09
C PRO A 33 58.20 -26.13 31.06
N GLU A 34 57.32 -25.78 32.00
CA GLU A 34 55.94 -26.24 31.96
C GLU A 34 55.35 -26.00 30.56
N PRO A 35 54.54 -26.92 30.01
CA PRO A 35 53.91 -26.72 28.72
C PRO A 35 53.15 -25.39 28.74
N GLU A 36 53.56 -24.51 27.86
CA GLU A 36 53.11 -23.13 27.83
C GLU A 36 51.70 -23.11 27.22
N LEU A 37 50.65 -23.18 28.04
CA LEU A 37 49.23 -23.23 27.61
C LEU A 37 48.96 -22.32 26.40
N GLU A 38 48.36 -22.88 25.35
CA GLU A 38 47.98 -22.15 24.14
C GLU A 38 46.72 -21.30 24.39
N LEU A 39 45.89 -21.69 25.37
CA LEU A 39 44.65 -21.02 25.72
C LEU A 39 44.47 -20.93 27.25
N THR A 40 44.27 -19.71 27.75
CA THR A 40 43.95 -19.46 29.17
C THR A 40 42.60 -18.77 29.29
N VAL A 41 41.65 -19.37 29.99
CA VAL A 41 40.29 -18.84 30.21
C VAL A 41 40.10 -18.48 31.68
N GLU A 42 39.49 -17.32 31.97
CA GLU A 42 39.30 -16.86 33.35
C GLU A 42 38.16 -17.59 34.08
N GLN A 43 37.11 -17.99 33.34
CA GLN A 43 35.90 -18.61 33.88
C GLN A 43 35.30 -19.58 32.85
N THR A 44 34.85 -20.75 33.31
CA THR A 44 34.28 -21.80 32.43
C THR A 44 32.79 -22.05 32.65
N GLU A 45 32.17 -21.43 33.65
CA GLU A 45 30.75 -21.59 33.95
C GLU A 45 30.04 -20.24 33.96
N TYR A 46 28.96 -20.12 33.18
CA TYR A 46 28.16 -18.91 33.04
C TYR A 46 26.70 -19.23 33.32
N THR A 47 26.04 -18.37 34.11
CA THR A 47 24.59 -18.43 34.33
C THR A 47 23.96 -17.18 33.75
N LEU A 48 22.93 -17.38 32.91
CA LEU A 48 22.17 -16.31 32.28
C LEU A 48 20.73 -16.35 32.81
N GLY A 49 20.11 -15.19 33.01
CA GLY A 49 18.72 -15.12 33.43
C GLY A 49 17.74 -15.52 32.32
N ALA A 50 16.51 -15.86 32.71
CA ALA A 50 15.46 -16.25 31.78
C ALA A 50 15.02 -15.08 30.86
N VAL A 51 14.85 -13.89 31.44
CA VAL A 51 14.29 -12.70 30.76
C VAL A 51 15.24 -11.50 30.87
N GLU A 52 15.68 -11.18 32.07
CA GLU A 52 16.72 -10.19 32.36
C GLU A 52 18.09 -10.86 32.48
N GLU A 53 19.18 -10.09 32.44
CA GLU A 53 20.55 -10.61 32.61
C GLU A 53 20.91 -11.77 31.65
N ARG A 54 20.44 -11.67 30.39
CA ARG A 54 20.63 -12.68 29.34
C ARG A 54 21.99 -12.66 28.65
N THR A 55 22.90 -11.82 29.12
CA THR A 55 24.21 -11.61 28.50
C THR A 55 25.32 -11.83 29.51
N ALA A 56 26.38 -12.53 29.11
CA ALA A 56 27.62 -12.61 29.87
C ALA A 56 28.83 -12.38 28.97
N THR A 57 29.94 -11.98 29.56
CA THR A 57 31.20 -11.74 28.84
C THR A 57 32.22 -12.79 29.24
N ALA A 58 32.73 -13.53 28.25
CA ALA A 58 33.83 -14.45 28.41
C ALA A 58 35.15 -13.78 28.00
N VAL A 59 36.14 -13.80 28.90
CA VAL A 59 37.48 -13.26 28.67
C VAL A 59 38.48 -14.41 28.69
N PHE A 60 39.33 -14.45 27.66
CA PHE A 60 40.39 -15.45 27.54
C PHE A 60 41.58 -14.89 26.77
N THR A 61 42.75 -15.50 26.93
CA THR A 61 43.96 -15.20 26.14
C THR A 61 44.29 -16.39 25.26
N ALA A 62 44.35 -16.17 23.95
CA ALA A 62 44.72 -17.17 22.95
C ALA A 62 46.10 -16.86 22.38
N LYS A 63 47.00 -17.84 22.29
CA LYS A 63 48.33 -17.66 21.68
C LYS A 63 48.30 -17.75 20.14
N ASN A 64 47.28 -18.38 19.59
CA ASN A 64 47.04 -18.52 18.16
C ASN A 64 45.65 -17.96 17.80
N ASP A 65 45.35 -17.93 16.50
CA ASP A 65 43.99 -17.66 16.02
C ASP A 65 43.02 -18.72 16.57
N TRP A 66 41.82 -18.28 16.92
CA TRP A 66 40.84 -19.10 17.64
C TRP A 66 39.47 -19.06 16.97
N THR A 67 38.68 -20.09 17.24
CA THR A 67 37.30 -20.21 16.78
C THR A 67 36.39 -20.69 17.91
N LEU A 68 35.11 -20.35 17.80
CA LEU A 68 34.05 -20.75 18.71
C LEU A 68 32.99 -21.56 18.01
N SER A 69 32.53 -22.60 18.69
CA SER A 69 31.33 -23.35 18.30
C SER A 69 30.39 -23.51 19.48
N VAL A 70 29.09 -23.52 19.22
CA VAL A 70 28.05 -23.73 20.25
C VAL A 70 27.49 -25.13 20.07
N VAL A 71 27.43 -25.89 21.17
CA VAL A 71 26.90 -27.25 21.24
C VAL A 71 25.79 -27.27 22.27
N TYR A 72 24.60 -27.71 21.90
CA TYR A 72 23.45 -27.73 22.80
C TYR A 72 23.37 -29.05 23.58
N ASP A 73 23.04 -28.97 24.87
CA ASP A 73 22.80 -30.17 25.69
C ASP A 73 21.42 -30.74 25.34
N ASN A 74 21.39 -31.63 24.35
CA ASN A 74 20.15 -32.29 23.89
C ASN A 74 19.73 -33.40 24.88
N ALA A 75 19.50 -33.05 26.14
CA ALA A 75 18.80 -33.91 27.09
C ALA A 75 17.29 -33.59 27.02
N GLY A 76 16.61 -33.92 25.92
CA GLY A 76 15.16 -33.66 25.85
C GLY A 76 14.35 -33.91 24.58
N THR A 77 14.93 -34.15 23.39
CA THR A 77 14.12 -34.48 22.19
C THR A 77 14.93 -35.33 21.19
N GLU A 78 14.63 -36.62 21.10
CA GLU A 78 15.02 -37.46 19.97
C GLU A 78 14.19 -37.07 18.72
N ALA A 79 14.51 -35.95 18.06
CA ALA A 79 14.06 -35.65 16.69
C ALA A 79 14.76 -34.40 16.11
N ALA A 80 16.09 -34.36 15.99
CA ALA A 80 16.76 -33.27 15.26
C ALA A 80 18.15 -33.66 14.73
N THR A 81 18.22 -34.74 13.95
CA THR A 81 19.38 -34.96 13.05
C THR A 81 18.87 -35.50 11.73
N GLU A 82 18.38 -34.58 10.89
CA GLU A 82 18.33 -34.60 9.41
C GLU A 82 17.22 -33.66 8.90
N ALA A 83 17.37 -32.35 9.13
CA ALA A 83 16.63 -31.31 8.40
C ALA A 83 17.39 -29.99 8.53
N ALA A 84 18.49 -29.87 7.80
CA ALA A 84 19.19 -28.59 7.61
C ALA A 84 19.06 -28.19 6.14
N THR A 85 17.82 -27.98 5.70
CA THR A 85 17.46 -27.17 4.53
C THR A 85 15.99 -26.77 4.71
N ASP A 86 15.76 -25.49 4.94
CA ASP A 86 14.47 -24.79 4.82
C ASP A 86 13.33 -25.23 5.76
N ASP A 87 13.44 -24.95 7.07
CA ASP A 87 12.24 -24.73 7.92
C ASP A 87 12.55 -23.86 9.15
N GLU A 88 11.66 -22.93 9.45
CA GLU A 88 11.79 -21.80 10.38
C GLU A 88 11.34 -22.18 11.81
N THR A 89 11.52 -23.42 12.24
CA THR A 89 11.23 -23.87 13.63
C THR A 89 12.43 -23.67 14.58
N ALA A 90 13.31 -22.71 14.29
CA ALA A 90 14.65 -22.58 14.86
C ALA A 90 14.75 -21.90 16.24
N THR A 91 13.67 -21.76 17.01
CA THR A 91 13.71 -21.01 18.28
C THR A 91 14.26 -21.81 19.46
N GLU A 92 14.16 -23.15 19.47
CA GLU A 92 14.79 -23.99 20.50
C GLU A 92 16.22 -24.44 20.16
N ALA A 93 16.54 -24.64 18.87
CA ALA A 93 17.79 -25.25 18.44
C ALA A 93 19.00 -24.31 18.42
N ALA A 94 18.81 -22.98 18.57
CA ALA A 94 19.89 -21.99 18.50
C ALA A 94 19.75 -20.86 19.55
N TRP A 95 19.41 -21.20 20.79
CA TRP A 95 19.06 -20.19 21.80
C TRP A 95 20.24 -19.36 22.33
N LEU A 96 21.48 -19.78 22.09
CA LEU A 96 22.68 -19.08 22.56
C LEU A 96 23.51 -18.60 21.37
N THR A 97 23.81 -17.31 21.36
CA THR A 97 24.67 -16.67 20.36
C THR A 97 25.98 -16.22 20.99
N VAL A 98 27.06 -16.28 20.19
CA VAL A 98 28.42 -15.91 20.63
C VAL A 98 29.03 -14.93 19.62
N THR A 99 29.54 -13.79 20.10
CA THR A 99 30.14 -12.75 19.23
C THR A 99 31.39 -12.14 19.85
N PRO A 100 32.55 -12.09 19.13
CA PRO A 100 32.79 -12.71 17.83
C PRO A 100 32.94 -14.24 17.92
N ALA A 101 32.66 -14.96 16.82
CA ALA A 101 32.80 -16.41 16.74
C ALA A 101 34.24 -16.88 16.39
N SER A 102 35.15 -15.95 16.10
CA SER A 102 36.56 -16.23 15.83
C SER A 102 37.39 -14.95 15.99
N GLY A 103 38.69 -15.08 16.21
CA GLY A 103 39.58 -13.92 16.31
C GLY A 103 41.06 -14.31 16.23
N ALA A 104 41.92 -13.29 16.25
CA ALA A 104 43.37 -13.47 16.21
C ALA A 104 43.94 -13.79 17.60
N ALA A 105 45.22 -14.17 17.67
CA ALA A 105 45.95 -14.30 18.92
C ALA A 105 45.91 -13.00 19.77
N GLY A 106 45.88 -13.14 21.08
CA GLY A 106 45.87 -12.06 22.07
C GLY A 106 44.80 -12.24 23.13
N GLU A 107 44.57 -11.17 23.89
CA GLU A 107 43.47 -11.07 24.86
C GLU A 107 42.15 -10.85 24.10
N GLN A 108 41.14 -11.64 24.44
CA GLN A 108 39.87 -11.72 23.73
C GLN A 108 38.70 -11.51 24.67
N THR A 109 37.66 -10.91 24.13
CA THR A 109 36.40 -10.67 24.81
C THR A 109 35.27 -11.12 23.90
N VAL A 110 34.50 -12.09 24.36
CA VAL A 110 33.34 -12.64 23.64
C VAL A 110 32.09 -12.42 24.46
N GLU A 111 31.04 -11.95 23.81
CA GLU A 111 29.71 -11.84 24.39
C GLU A 111 28.92 -13.13 24.14
N LEU A 112 28.35 -13.68 25.22
CA LEU A 112 27.41 -14.80 25.23
C LEU A 112 26.01 -14.22 25.44
N THR A 113 25.11 -14.38 24.47
CA THR A 113 23.77 -13.78 24.50
C THR A 113 22.70 -14.84 24.28
N ALA A 114 21.84 -15.04 25.30
CA ALA A 114 20.74 -15.99 25.27
C ALA A 114 19.43 -15.35 24.76
N ALA A 115 18.66 -16.08 23.97
CA ALA A 115 17.27 -15.75 23.68
C ALA A 115 16.42 -15.81 24.97
N PRO A 116 15.34 -15.02 25.08
CA PRO A 116 14.42 -15.12 26.20
C PRO A 116 13.91 -16.54 26.40
N LYS A 117 13.64 -16.87 27.65
CA LYS A 117 13.07 -18.14 28.05
C LYS A 117 11.84 -17.88 28.89
N ILE A 118 10.74 -18.50 28.48
CA ILE A 118 9.43 -18.33 29.12
C ILE A 118 8.97 -19.58 29.88
N THR A 119 9.75 -20.67 29.83
CA THR A 119 9.48 -21.94 30.51
C THR A 119 10.28 -22.12 31.79
N GLU A 120 9.72 -22.87 32.75
CA GLU A 120 10.29 -23.07 34.09
C GLU A 120 11.57 -23.92 34.12
N GLU A 121 11.81 -24.76 33.12
CA GLU A 121 12.93 -25.70 33.11
C GLU A 121 14.22 -25.05 32.62
N SER A 122 15.28 -24.95 33.43
CA SER A 122 16.59 -24.45 32.96
C SER A 122 17.13 -25.21 31.73
N ARG A 123 17.94 -24.54 30.89
CA ARG A 123 18.60 -25.16 29.72
C ARG A 123 20.09 -24.86 29.70
N THR A 124 20.88 -25.77 29.14
CA THR A 124 22.34 -25.65 29.10
C THR A 124 22.87 -25.81 27.67
N ALA A 125 23.88 -25.00 27.35
CA ALA A 125 24.65 -25.08 26.12
C ALA A 125 26.13 -25.00 26.47
N TYR A 126 26.95 -25.53 25.58
CA TYR A 126 28.39 -25.57 25.68
C TYR A 126 28.99 -24.71 24.58
N VAL A 127 30.00 -23.93 24.93
CA VAL A 127 30.72 -23.07 23.99
C VAL A 127 32.17 -23.53 23.95
N ASP A 128 32.56 -24.15 22.86
CA ASP A 128 33.90 -24.73 22.68
C ASP A 128 34.82 -23.70 22.01
N ILE A 129 35.82 -23.23 22.74
CA ILE A 129 36.91 -22.37 22.24
C ILE A 129 38.06 -23.26 21.79
N ALA A 130 38.34 -23.26 20.49
CA ALA A 130 39.48 -23.97 19.92
C ALA A 130 40.61 -22.98 19.55
N CYS A 131 41.83 -23.25 20.00
CA CYS A 131 43.04 -22.48 19.72
C CYS A 131 44.21 -23.44 19.56
N GLY A 132 44.69 -23.64 18.33
CA GLY A 132 45.74 -24.63 18.03
C GLY A 132 45.28 -26.06 18.28
N GLU A 133 46.01 -26.82 19.10
CA GLU A 133 45.62 -28.18 19.52
C GLU A 133 44.81 -28.19 20.83
N GLU A 134 44.69 -27.05 21.50
CA GLU A 134 43.92 -26.91 22.73
C GLU A 134 42.47 -26.49 22.48
N SER A 135 41.57 -27.03 23.30
CA SER A 135 40.16 -26.65 23.34
C SER A 135 39.69 -26.51 24.77
N VAL A 136 39.01 -25.40 25.09
CA VAL A 136 38.37 -25.18 26.39
C VAL A 136 36.86 -25.04 26.18
N ARG A 137 36.08 -25.79 26.97
CA ARG A 137 34.63 -25.77 26.95
C ARG A 137 34.09 -24.85 28.04
N LEU A 138 33.28 -23.87 27.65
CA LEU A 138 32.45 -23.11 28.58
C LEU A 138 31.09 -23.78 28.71
N THR A 139 30.55 -23.83 29.92
CA THR A 139 29.17 -24.27 30.20
C THR A 139 28.32 -23.03 30.45
N VAL A 140 27.26 -22.86 29.67
CA VAL A 140 26.33 -21.74 29.76
C VAL A 140 24.96 -22.28 30.12
N THR A 141 24.50 -22.01 31.33
CA THR A 141 23.16 -22.40 31.79
C THR A 141 22.26 -21.18 31.82
N GLN A 142 21.12 -21.25 31.13
CA GLN A 142 20.06 -20.27 31.27
C GLN A 142 19.02 -20.78 32.27
N THR A 143 18.72 -19.99 33.29
CA THR A 143 17.70 -20.34 34.29
C THR A 143 16.32 -20.39 33.62
N GLY A 144 15.45 -21.26 34.13
CA GLY A 144 14.03 -21.19 33.80
C GLY A 144 13.32 -20.03 34.50
N THR A 145 12.05 -19.84 34.15
CA THR A 145 11.16 -18.86 34.78
C THR A 145 10.63 -19.35 36.12
N SER A 146 10.11 -18.42 36.90
CA SER A 146 9.44 -18.64 38.19
C SER A 146 8.24 -17.72 38.31
N ASP A 147 7.37 -17.95 39.30
CA ASP A 147 6.22 -17.08 39.61
C ASP A 147 6.60 -15.62 39.89
N GLU A 148 7.86 -15.36 40.27
CA GLU A 148 8.38 -14.01 40.53
C GLU A 148 8.98 -13.35 39.28
N THR A 149 9.04 -14.06 38.14
CA THR A 149 9.64 -13.55 36.91
C THR A 149 8.75 -12.47 36.29
N ASN A 150 9.34 -11.31 36.01
CA ASN A 150 8.68 -10.20 35.33
C ASN A 150 9.05 -10.19 33.84
N PHE A 151 8.04 -10.34 32.97
CA PHE A 151 8.18 -10.36 31.52
C PHE A 151 8.07 -8.97 30.87
N SER A 152 7.90 -7.88 31.64
CA SER A 152 7.67 -6.53 31.08
C SER A 152 8.79 -6.05 30.17
N ALA A 153 10.03 -6.53 30.38
CA ALA A 153 11.18 -6.21 29.52
C ALA A 153 11.08 -6.77 28.09
N LEU A 154 10.18 -7.73 27.85
CA LEU A 154 9.93 -8.31 26.53
C LEU A 154 8.96 -7.46 25.69
N PHE A 155 8.30 -6.48 26.31
CA PHE A 155 7.26 -5.67 25.68
C PHE A 155 7.69 -4.22 25.56
N ALA A 156 7.31 -3.56 24.45
CA ALA A 156 7.42 -2.11 24.39
C ALA A 156 6.53 -1.47 25.49
N PRO A 157 7.03 -0.49 26.28
CA PRO A 157 6.27 0.05 27.41
C PRO A 157 4.88 0.59 27.02
N GLU A 158 4.76 1.28 25.90
CA GLU A 158 3.48 1.78 25.40
C GLU A 158 2.53 0.66 24.96
N PHE A 159 3.09 -0.45 24.46
CA PHE A 159 2.30 -1.61 24.07
C PHE A 159 1.81 -2.37 25.30
N ALA A 160 2.65 -2.60 26.30
CA ALA A 160 2.25 -3.18 27.58
C ALA A 160 1.15 -2.34 28.27
N GLN A 161 1.30 -1.01 28.32
CA GLN A 161 0.25 -0.11 28.82
C GLN A 161 -1.06 -0.25 28.04
N LYS A 162 -0.98 -0.43 26.72
CA LYS A 162 -2.17 -0.67 25.90
C LYS A 162 -2.81 -2.03 26.22
N LEU A 163 -2.03 -3.09 26.39
CA LEU A 163 -2.54 -4.41 26.79
C LEU A 163 -3.20 -4.37 28.17
N GLN A 164 -2.63 -3.62 29.13
CA GLN A 164 -3.23 -3.40 30.44
C GLN A 164 -4.56 -2.65 30.32
N GLY A 165 -4.63 -1.61 29.49
CA GLY A 165 -5.87 -0.89 29.21
C GLY A 165 -6.94 -1.71 28.48
N LEU A 166 -6.55 -2.83 27.87
CA LEU A 166 -7.44 -3.83 27.27
C LEU A 166 -7.79 -4.98 28.24
N GLU A 167 -7.32 -4.92 29.48
CA GLU A 167 -7.50 -5.96 30.50
C GLU A 167 -6.93 -7.34 30.10
N ILE A 168 -5.97 -7.37 29.16
CA ILE A 168 -5.25 -8.60 28.76
C ILE A 168 -4.22 -8.96 29.82
N ILE A 169 -3.51 -7.95 30.33
CA ILE A 169 -2.54 -8.08 31.42
C ILE A 169 -2.98 -7.24 32.62
N SER A 170 -2.51 -7.62 33.81
CA SER A 170 -2.89 -6.94 35.05
C SER A 170 -2.09 -5.65 35.33
N ASP A 171 -0.78 -5.68 35.09
CA ASP A 171 0.14 -4.58 35.34
C ASP A 171 1.21 -4.49 34.24
N ALA A 172 1.27 -3.38 33.51
CA ALA A 172 2.28 -3.16 32.47
C ALA A 172 3.72 -3.09 33.01
N GLY A 173 3.91 -2.76 34.29
CA GLY A 173 5.21 -2.75 34.95
C GLY A 173 5.61 -4.12 35.52
N ASN A 174 4.69 -5.08 35.59
CA ASN A 174 4.92 -6.41 36.12
C ASN A 174 4.08 -7.46 35.39
N ILE A 175 4.56 -7.89 34.22
CA ILE A 175 3.89 -8.94 33.43
C ILE A 175 4.27 -10.29 34.03
N THR A 176 3.28 -11.06 34.45
CA THR A 176 3.44 -12.35 35.12
C THR A 176 3.36 -13.52 34.15
N LEU A 177 3.68 -14.74 34.60
CA LEU A 177 3.53 -15.96 33.80
C LEU A 177 2.05 -16.18 33.38
N ASP A 178 1.11 -15.98 34.31
CA ASP A 178 -0.33 -16.03 34.02
C ASP A 178 -0.75 -15.04 32.92
N ASP A 179 -0.15 -13.84 32.90
CA ASP A 179 -0.40 -12.86 31.85
C ASP A 179 0.18 -13.29 30.50
N MET A 180 1.34 -13.97 30.48
CA MET A 180 1.91 -14.58 29.28
C MET A 180 1.04 -15.71 28.72
N GLU A 181 0.47 -16.56 29.58
CA GLU A 181 -0.48 -17.61 29.15
C GLU A 181 -1.74 -17.00 28.50
N LYS A 182 -2.27 -15.91 29.07
CA LYS A 182 -3.38 -15.17 28.46
C LYS A 182 -3.00 -14.60 27.10
N ILE A 183 -1.83 -13.95 27.01
CA ILE A 183 -1.30 -13.38 25.75
C ILE A 183 -1.20 -14.45 24.67
N ALA A 184 -0.63 -15.61 24.98
CA ALA A 184 -0.48 -16.72 24.03
C ALA A 184 -1.84 -17.26 23.54
N ALA A 185 -2.88 -17.18 24.37
CA ALA A 185 -4.24 -17.60 24.04
C ALA A 185 -5.08 -16.56 23.28
N ILE A 186 -4.62 -15.30 23.15
CA ILE A 186 -5.37 -14.26 22.42
C ILE A 186 -5.43 -14.59 20.93
N THR A 187 -6.64 -14.68 20.39
CA THR A 187 -6.88 -14.94 18.96
C THR A 187 -7.11 -13.69 18.14
N GLU A 188 -7.50 -12.58 18.76
CA GLU A 188 -7.78 -11.31 18.10
C GLU A 188 -7.27 -10.13 18.93
N LEU A 189 -6.44 -9.27 18.33
CA LEU A 189 -5.90 -8.08 18.97
C LEU A 189 -6.14 -6.85 18.11
N ASN A 190 -6.76 -5.81 18.68
CA ASN A 190 -6.92 -4.51 18.04
C ASN A 190 -6.35 -3.38 18.91
N VAL A 191 -5.23 -2.84 18.46
CA VAL A 191 -4.50 -1.71 19.07
C VAL A 191 -4.42 -0.50 18.13
N SER A 192 -5.36 -0.39 17.20
CA SER A 192 -5.41 0.69 16.22
C SER A 192 -5.58 2.06 16.89
N GLY A 193 -5.06 3.13 16.27
CA GLY A 193 -5.27 4.51 16.73
C GLY A 193 -4.67 4.82 18.11
N SER A 194 -3.70 4.03 18.58
CA SER A 194 -3.17 4.10 19.94
C SER A 194 -1.85 4.86 20.05
N SER A 195 -1.40 5.49 18.96
CA SER A 195 -0.12 6.22 18.86
C SER A 195 1.12 5.38 19.19
N LEU A 196 1.04 4.06 19.05
CA LEU A 196 2.12 3.13 19.36
C LEU A 196 3.30 3.32 18.40
N THR A 197 4.52 3.25 18.94
CA THR A 197 5.76 3.32 18.15
C THR A 197 6.41 1.96 17.95
N SER A 198 6.11 0.99 18.81
CA SER A 198 6.55 -0.39 18.71
C SER A 198 5.44 -1.36 19.14
N LEU A 199 5.47 -2.57 18.58
CA LEU A 199 4.72 -3.75 19.04
C LEU A 199 5.67 -4.86 19.51
N GLN A 200 6.88 -4.52 19.95
CA GLN A 200 7.78 -5.50 20.57
C GLN A 200 7.01 -6.27 21.65
N GLY A 201 7.07 -7.61 21.60
CA GLY A 201 6.26 -8.52 22.40
C GLY A 201 5.07 -9.14 21.66
N ILE A 202 4.79 -8.73 20.42
CA ILE A 202 3.73 -9.33 19.59
C ILE A 202 4.04 -10.79 19.21
N GLU A 203 5.32 -11.16 19.18
CA GLU A 203 5.80 -12.51 18.88
C GLU A 203 5.30 -13.58 19.88
N TYR A 204 4.85 -13.19 21.08
CA TYR A 204 4.32 -14.09 22.10
C TYR A 204 2.82 -14.38 21.94
N PHE A 205 2.14 -13.77 20.97
CA PHE A 205 0.72 -14.02 20.70
C PHE A 205 0.54 -15.23 19.76
N GLU A 206 0.86 -16.43 20.27
CA GLU A 206 0.95 -17.67 19.46
C GLU A 206 -0.35 -18.06 18.75
N SER A 207 -1.51 -17.79 19.38
CA SER A 207 -2.83 -18.11 18.83
C SER A 207 -3.44 -17.01 17.96
N LEU A 208 -2.70 -15.94 17.67
CA LEU A 208 -3.25 -14.73 17.05
C LEU A 208 -3.67 -14.96 15.60
N THR A 209 -4.96 -14.85 15.33
CA THR A 209 -5.55 -14.99 13.99
C THR A 209 -5.86 -13.64 13.33
N TYR A 210 -6.05 -12.58 14.14
CA TYR A 210 -6.29 -11.22 13.68
C TYR A 210 -5.46 -10.20 14.46
N LEU A 211 -4.75 -9.34 13.72
CA LEU A 211 -4.06 -8.17 14.27
C LEU A 211 -4.50 -6.90 13.56
N GLY A 212 -5.09 -5.98 14.32
CA GLY A 212 -5.33 -4.60 13.92
C GLY A 212 -4.39 -3.63 14.64
N CYS A 213 -3.44 -3.06 13.93
CA CYS A 213 -2.49 -2.06 14.46
C CYS A 213 -2.39 -0.81 13.58
N ASN A 214 -3.41 -0.54 12.77
CA ASN A 214 -3.47 0.61 11.87
C ASN A 214 -3.63 1.96 12.60
N TYR A 215 -3.30 3.06 11.93
CA TYR A 215 -3.29 4.42 12.52
C TYR A 215 -2.39 4.53 13.76
N ASN A 216 -1.20 3.94 13.73
CA ASN A 216 -0.18 4.09 14.76
C ASN A 216 1.05 4.81 14.17
N LYS A 217 2.20 4.73 14.84
CA LYS A 217 3.47 5.33 14.44
C LYS A 217 4.57 4.28 14.33
N LEU A 218 4.21 3.03 14.03
CA LEU A 218 5.15 1.93 13.91
C LEU A 218 6.13 2.19 12.76
N THR A 219 7.42 2.01 13.01
CA THR A 219 8.49 2.11 12.00
C THR A 219 8.93 0.76 11.47
N SER A 220 8.72 -0.30 12.24
CA SER A 220 8.89 -1.69 11.84
C SER A 220 7.82 -2.56 12.48
N LEU A 221 7.49 -3.66 11.82
CA LEU A 221 6.59 -4.68 12.36
C LEU A 221 7.13 -6.05 11.95
N ASP A 222 7.39 -6.89 12.95
CA ASP A 222 7.69 -8.30 12.75
C ASP A 222 6.57 -9.13 13.37
N VAL A 223 5.90 -9.91 12.53
CA VAL A 223 4.85 -10.85 12.95
C VAL A 223 5.13 -12.25 12.46
N SER A 224 6.38 -12.54 12.06
CA SER A 224 6.78 -13.87 11.57
C SER A 224 6.48 -14.99 12.56
N GLY A 225 6.55 -14.72 13.87
CA GLY A 225 6.16 -15.67 14.93
C GLY A 225 4.65 -15.90 15.08
N CYS A 226 3.80 -15.02 14.52
CA CYS A 226 2.34 -15.17 14.56
C CYS A 226 1.86 -16.10 13.43
N THR A 227 2.23 -17.38 13.49
CA THR A 227 2.00 -18.36 12.41
C THR A 227 0.53 -18.66 12.14
N ALA A 228 -0.35 -18.47 13.13
CA ALA A 228 -1.80 -18.60 13.01
C ALA A 228 -2.50 -17.38 12.36
N LEU A 229 -1.75 -16.31 12.03
CA LEU A 229 -2.31 -15.04 11.61
C LEU A 229 -2.98 -15.16 10.24
N THR A 230 -4.30 -14.92 10.20
CA THR A 230 -5.11 -14.97 8.98
C THR A 230 -5.40 -13.60 8.40
N ARG A 231 -5.37 -12.55 9.22
CA ARG A 231 -5.68 -11.18 8.82
C ARG A 231 -4.80 -10.17 9.57
N LEU A 232 -4.06 -9.37 8.80
CA LEU A 232 -3.22 -8.29 9.32
C LEU A 232 -3.66 -6.93 8.75
N MET A 233 -3.92 -5.97 9.64
CA MET A 233 -4.25 -4.59 9.31
C MET A 233 -3.23 -3.65 9.95
N CYS A 234 -2.18 -3.29 9.21
CA CYS A 234 -1.08 -2.42 9.67
C CYS A 234 -0.95 -1.12 8.87
N TYR A 235 -2.01 -0.75 8.13
CA TYR A 235 -2.07 0.45 7.31
C TYR A 235 -2.03 1.77 8.09
N ASN A 236 -1.69 2.88 7.43
CA ASN A 236 -1.51 4.19 8.06
C ASN A 236 -0.52 4.15 9.24
N ASN A 237 0.70 3.67 8.97
CA ASN A 237 1.83 3.66 9.90
C ASN A 237 3.05 4.34 9.23
N GLN A 238 4.25 4.12 9.76
CA GLN A 238 5.51 4.61 9.19
C GLN A 238 6.46 3.45 8.86
N LEU A 239 5.91 2.27 8.54
CA LEU A 239 6.68 1.04 8.36
C LEU A 239 7.67 1.20 7.21
N THR A 240 8.95 1.02 7.50
CA THR A 240 10.00 0.82 6.49
C THR A 240 10.34 -0.66 6.31
N LYS A 241 9.95 -1.49 7.29
CA LYS A 241 10.11 -2.95 7.28
C LYS A 241 8.84 -3.62 7.81
N LEU A 242 8.40 -4.66 7.12
CA LEU A 242 7.32 -5.55 7.51
C LEU A 242 7.78 -6.98 7.25
N ASN A 243 7.83 -7.80 8.31
CA ASN A 243 8.16 -9.21 8.19
C ASN A 243 6.91 -10.07 8.42
N VAL A 244 6.52 -10.83 7.40
CA VAL A 244 5.37 -11.76 7.40
C VAL A 244 5.76 -13.16 6.93
N SER A 245 7.06 -13.51 6.92
CA SER A 245 7.57 -14.77 6.36
C SER A 245 6.89 -16.01 6.95
N GLY A 246 6.72 -16.05 8.28
CA GLY A 246 6.07 -17.17 8.97
C GLY A 246 4.53 -17.15 8.96
N CYS A 247 3.89 -16.12 8.40
CA CYS A 247 2.43 -15.99 8.36
C CYS A 247 1.82 -16.79 7.19
N THR A 248 2.02 -18.11 7.14
CA THR A 248 1.57 -18.97 6.02
C THR A 248 0.04 -19.07 5.91
N ALA A 249 -0.68 -18.87 7.01
CA ALA A 249 -2.15 -18.85 7.06
C ALA A 249 -2.77 -17.49 6.64
N LEU A 250 -1.95 -16.50 6.28
CA LEU A 250 -2.41 -15.13 6.04
C LEU A 250 -3.26 -15.06 4.76
N THR A 251 -4.54 -14.74 4.93
CA THR A 251 -5.51 -14.60 3.82
C THR A 251 -5.73 -13.15 3.40
N LYS A 252 -5.51 -12.20 4.32
CA LYS A 252 -5.65 -10.76 4.07
C LYS A 252 -4.53 -9.97 4.71
N LEU A 253 -3.81 -9.22 3.89
CA LEU A 253 -2.79 -8.28 4.30
C LEU A 253 -3.15 -6.87 3.84
N ASP A 254 -3.28 -5.95 4.78
CA ASP A 254 -3.44 -4.52 4.51
C ASP A 254 -2.32 -3.72 5.18
N CYS A 255 -1.35 -3.30 4.36
CA CYS A 255 -0.20 -2.50 4.74
C CYS A 255 -0.15 -1.17 3.96
N GLU A 256 -1.30 -0.67 3.49
CA GLU A 256 -1.37 0.58 2.73
C GLU A 256 -0.89 1.80 3.54
N THR A 257 -0.45 2.84 2.82
CA THR A 257 -0.02 4.12 3.42
C THR A 257 1.07 3.90 4.49
N ASN A 258 2.22 3.40 4.02
CA ASN A 258 3.44 3.18 4.80
C ASN A 258 4.65 3.71 4.01
N LYS A 259 5.87 3.30 4.37
CA LYS A 259 7.12 3.69 3.72
C LYS A 259 7.92 2.47 3.26
N LEU A 260 7.24 1.39 2.90
CA LEU A 260 7.88 0.15 2.49
C LEU A 260 8.56 0.34 1.13
N GLU A 261 9.86 0.03 1.06
CA GLU A 261 10.59 -0.05 -0.22
C GLU A 261 10.60 -1.47 -0.79
N THR A 262 10.40 -2.47 0.09
CA THR A 262 10.30 -3.89 -0.24
C THR A 262 9.17 -4.50 0.58
N LEU A 263 8.57 -5.55 0.02
CA LEU A 263 7.55 -6.35 0.68
C LEU A 263 7.70 -7.78 0.17
N ASP A 264 8.03 -8.70 1.06
CA ASP A 264 8.09 -10.13 0.77
C ASP A 264 6.81 -10.79 1.25
N VAL A 265 6.08 -11.40 0.33
CA VAL A 265 4.84 -12.17 0.58
C VAL A 265 4.95 -13.60 0.04
N SER A 266 6.17 -14.06 -0.28
CA SER A 266 6.40 -15.39 -0.86
C SER A 266 5.93 -16.52 0.05
N GLY A 267 6.05 -16.36 1.37
CA GLY A 267 5.54 -17.29 2.38
C GLY A 267 4.01 -17.25 2.58
N CYS A 268 3.33 -16.18 2.15
CA CYS A 268 1.89 -15.98 2.32
C CYS A 268 1.09 -16.65 1.20
N THR A 269 1.21 -17.97 1.05
CA THR A 269 0.60 -18.73 -0.06
C THR A 269 -0.94 -18.78 -0.02
N ALA A 270 -1.54 -18.59 1.16
CA ALA A 270 -2.99 -18.52 1.36
C ALA A 270 -3.60 -17.12 1.07
N LEU A 271 -2.78 -16.15 0.63
CA LEU A 271 -3.20 -14.76 0.51
C LEU A 271 -4.24 -14.57 -0.60
N THR A 272 -5.43 -14.12 -0.21
CA THR A 272 -6.55 -13.83 -1.13
C THR A 272 -6.71 -12.34 -1.42
N LYS A 273 -6.24 -11.48 -0.50
CA LYS A 273 -6.32 -10.02 -0.63
C LYS A 273 -5.03 -9.36 -0.15
N LEU A 274 -4.40 -8.60 -1.04
CA LEU A 274 -3.21 -7.81 -0.74
C LEU A 274 -3.46 -6.34 -1.04
N ARG A 275 -3.38 -5.49 -0.01
CA ARG A 275 -3.41 -4.03 -0.13
C ARG A 275 -2.08 -3.47 0.35
N CYS A 276 -1.25 -3.01 -0.59
CA CYS A 276 0.06 -2.41 -0.35
C CYS A 276 0.20 -1.05 -1.06
N LEU A 277 -0.93 -0.41 -1.40
CA LEU A 277 -0.95 0.90 -2.06
C LEU A 277 -0.35 2.02 -1.20
N SER A 278 0.13 3.08 -1.86
CA SER A 278 0.78 4.22 -1.20
C SER A 278 1.98 3.81 -0.34
N ASN A 279 2.94 3.14 -0.98
CA ASN A 279 4.26 2.80 -0.44
C ASN A 279 5.34 3.29 -1.42
N SER A 280 6.57 2.81 -1.27
CA SER A 280 7.71 3.11 -2.15
C SER A 280 8.26 1.85 -2.84
N LEU A 281 7.40 0.85 -3.07
CA LEU A 281 7.82 -0.44 -3.64
C LEU A 281 8.34 -0.26 -5.07
N LYS A 282 9.54 -0.78 -5.34
CA LYS A 282 10.16 -0.78 -6.68
C LYS A 282 9.87 -2.08 -7.45
N SER A 283 9.65 -3.15 -6.70
CA SER A 283 9.24 -4.46 -7.20
C SER A 283 8.23 -5.07 -6.23
N LEU A 284 7.40 -5.97 -6.74
CA LEU A 284 6.46 -6.75 -5.95
C LEU A 284 6.35 -8.13 -6.59
N ASP A 285 6.76 -9.16 -5.86
CA ASP A 285 6.61 -10.54 -6.29
C ASP A 285 5.36 -11.14 -5.64
N VAL A 286 4.40 -11.54 -6.47
CA VAL A 286 3.15 -12.21 -6.06
C VAL A 286 3.02 -13.60 -6.68
N SER A 287 4.10 -14.15 -7.26
CA SER A 287 4.08 -15.44 -7.95
C SER A 287 3.67 -16.61 -7.04
N GLY A 288 3.99 -16.53 -5.74
CA GLY A 288 3.57 -17.49 -4.71
C GLY A 288 2.12 -17.32 -4.25
N CYS A 289 1.48 -16.17 -4.49
CA CYS A 289 0.12 -15.84 -4.05
C CYS A 289 -0.92 -16.32 -5.07
N THR A 290 -0.98 -17.62 -5.34
CA THR A 290 -1.86 -18.19 -6.39
C THR A 290 -3.36 -18.08 -6.08
N ALA A 291 -3.71 -17.94 -4.80
CA ALA A 291 -5.09 -17.74 -4.32
C ALA A 291 -5.56 -16.27 -4.36
N LEU A 292 -4.73 -15.35 -4.85
CA LEU A 292 -4.99 -13.91 -4.80
C LEU A 292 -6.19 -13.54 -5.71
N THR A 293 -7.22 -12.97 -5.10
CA THR A 293 -8.44 -12.49 -5.77
C THR A 293 -8.45 -10.97 -5.93
N GLU A 294 -7.74 -10.25 -5.05
CA GLU A 294 -7.69 -8.79 -5.05
C GLU A 294 -6.25 -8.31 -4.78
N LEU A 295 -5.70 -7.53 -5.71
CA LEU A 295 -4.39 -6.89 -5.58
C LEU A 295 -4.52 -5.38 -5.74
N GLN A 296 -4.23 -4.64 -4.67
CA GLN A 296 -4.12 -3.18 -4.69
C GLN A 296 -2.68 -2.74 -4.39
N CYS A 297 -1.93 -2.43 -5.44
CA CYS A 297 -0.54 -1.98 -5.39
C CYS A 297 -0.34 -0.58 -5.99
N SER A 298 -1.42 0.21 -6.07
CA SER A 298 -1.41 1.55 -6.63
C SER A 298 -0.49 2.51 -5.86
N SER A 299 -0.02 3.59 -6.50
CA SER A 299 0.83 4.61 -5.87
C SER A 299 2.11 4.03 -5.27
N ASN A 300 2.88 3.33 -6.11
CA ASN A 300 4.21 2.80 -5.80
C ASN A 300 5.19 3.25 -6.91
N GLN A 301 6.34 2.60 -7.00
CA GLN A 301 7.39 2.86 -8.00
C GLN A 301 7.65 1.62 -8.87
N LEU A 302 6.63 0.77 -9.07
CA LEU A 302 6.77 -0.48 -9.82
C LEU A 302 7.04 -0.20 -11.30
N THR A 303 8.10 -0.78 -11.84
CA THR A 303 8.43 -0.72 -13.27
C THR A 303 7.92 -1.93 -14.05
N SER A 304 7.69 -3.03 -13.35
CA SER A 304 7.08 -4.26 -13.86
C SER A 304 6.18 -4.86 -12.78
N LEU A 305 5.21 -5.66 -13.21
CA LEU A 305 4.29 -6.38 -12.33
C LEU A 305 3.88 -7.68 -13.03
N ASP A 306 4.32 -8.81 -12.48
CA ASP A 306 3.94 -10.13 -12.97
C ASP A 306 2.76 -10.67 -12.14
N VAL A 307 1.61 -10.83 -12.78
CA VAL A 307 0.38 -11.40 -12.20
C VAL A 307 -0.02 -12.71 -12.87
N SER A 308 0.88 -13.32 -13.66
CA SER A 308 0.60 -14.51 -14.45
C SER A 308 0.26 -15.75 -13.60
N GLY A 309 0.81 -15.83 -12.37
CA GLY A 309 0.50 -16.87 -11.38
C GLY A 309 -0.80 -16.65 -10.61
N CYS A 310 -1.32 -15.42 -10.57
CA CYS A 310 -2.55 -15.05 -9.85
C CYS A 310 -3.80 -15.34 -10.70
N THR A 311 -4.01 -16.60 -11.09
CA THR A 311 -5.11 -16.99 -12.00
C THR A 311 -6.52 -16.78 -11.43
N ALA A 312 -6.64 -16.68 -10.10
CA ALA A 312 -7.88 -16.36 -9.39
C ALA A 312 -8.15 -14.84 -9.27
N LEU A 313 -7.30 -13.98 -9.84
CA LEU A 313 -7.38 -12.53 -9.65
C LEU A 313 -8.63 -11.94 -10.32
N GLU A 314 -9.51 -11.37 -9.50
CA GLU A 314 -10.78 -10.78 -9.89
C GLU A 314 -10.70 -9.25 -10.02
N SER A 315 -9.87 -8.60 -9.19
CA SER A 315 -9.66 -7.15 -9.19
C SER A 315 -8.17 -6.79 -9.05
N LEU A 316 -7.67 -5.97 -10.00
CA LEU A 316 -6.30 -5.50 -10.05
C LEU A 316 -6.24 -3.96 -10.12
N LEU A 317 -5.70 -3.33 -9.07
CA LEU A 317 -5.53 -1.88 -8.97
C LEU A 317 -4.04 -1.53 -8.85
N CYS A 318 -3.41 -1.26 -9.99
CA CYS A 318 -1.99 -0.91 -10.12
C CYS A 318 -1.76 0.52 -10.63
N ASN A 319 -2.71 1.43 -10.37
CA ASN A 319 -2.66 2.83 -10.77
C ASN A 319 -1.41 3.55 -10.24
N SER A 320 -0.97 4.61 -10.92
CA SER A 320 0.12 5.50 -10.44
C SER A 320 1.39 4.73 -10.10
N ASN A 321 1.89 3.97 -11.07
CA ASN A 321 3.19 3.29 -11.04
C ASN A 321 4.01 3.73 -12.27
N GLN A 322 5.07 3.00 -12.60
CA GLN A 322 5.95 3.27 -13.74
C GLN A 322 5.93 2.09 -14.73
N LEU A 323 4.82 1.35 -14.81
CA LEU A 323 4.69 0.17 -15.66
C LEU A 323 4.74 0.58 -17.14
N THR A 324 5.60 -0.08 -17.91
CA THR A 324 5.67 0.07 -19.37
C THR A 324 4.91 -1.02 -20.12
N GLU A 325 4.69 -2.14 -19.46
CA GLU A 325 3.92 -3.29 -19.92
C GLU A 325 3.12 -3.87 -18.75
N LEU A 326 2.03 -4.54 -19.10
CA LEU A 326 1.19 -5.27 -18.16
C LEU A 326 0.54 -6.43 -18.92
N ASP A 327 0.87 -7.65 -18.53
CA ASP A 327 0.26 -8.87 -19.07
C ASP A 327 -0.83 -9.37 -18.10
N VAL A 328 -2.07 -9.38 -18.59
CA VAL A 328 -3.25 -9.90 -17.85
C VAL A 328 -3.89 -11.09 -18.56
N SER A 329 -3.21 -11.70 -19.53
CA SER A 329 -3.76 -12.75 -20.38
C SER A 329 -4.20 -14.00 -19.61
N ASN A 330 -3.56 -14.29 -18.47
CA ASN A 330 -3.90 -15.42 -17.59
C ASN A 330 -5.00 -15.10 -16.56
N ASN A 331 -5.34 -13.82 -16.35
CA ASN A 331 -6.32 -13.40 -15.34
C ASN A 331 -7.74 -13.40 -15.96
N THR A 332 -8.19 -14.57 -16.40
CA THR A 332 -9.43 -14.73 -17.20
C THR A 332 -10.72 -14.40 -16.44
N VAL A 333 -10.67 -14.41 -15.10
CA VAL A 333 -11.79 -14.06 -14.20
C VAL A 333 -11.80 -12.59 -13.79
N LEU A 334 -10.82 -11.79 -14.24
CA LEU A 334 -10.68 -10.38 -13.90
C LEU A 334 -11.93 -9.59 -14.34
N TYR A 335 -12.67 -9.03 -13.38
CA TYR A 335 -13.84 -8.18 -13.63
C TYR A 335 -13.53 -6.68 -13.53
N GLU A 336 -12.43 -6.32 -12.85
CA GLU A 336 -11.98 -4.94 -12.65
C GLU A 336 -10.46 -4.82 -12.89
N LEU A 337 -10.08 -3.93 -13.80
CA LEU A 337 -8.70 -3.55 -14.04
C LEU A 337 -8.56 -2.03 -13.98
N GLN A 338 -7.68 -1.56 -13.08
CA GLN A 338 -7.28 -0.17 -13.01
C GLN A 338 -5.75 -0.06 -13.10
N CYS A 339 -5.26 0.47 -14.22
CA CYS A 339 -3.84 0.68 -14.54
C CYS A 339 -3.55 2.13 -14.98
N THR A 340 -4.38 3.07 -14.52
CA THR A 340 -4.29 4.52 -14.78
C THR A 340 -2.96 5.11 -14.31
N ARG A 341 -2.43 6.12 -15.03
CA ARG A 341 -1.17 6.81 -14.70
C ARG A 341 0.01 5.83 -14.63
N ASN A 342 0.25 5.13 -15.73
CA ASN A 342 1.46 4.35 -15.98
C ASN A 342 2.12 4.86 -17.28
N SER A 343 3.03 4.09 -17.85
CA SER A 343 3.66 4.37 -19.15
C SER A 343 3.37 3.24 -20.16
N LEU A 344 2.19 2.63 -20.09
CA LEU A 344 1.79 1.55 -20.98
C LEU A 344 1.68 2.04 -22.42
N THR A 345 2.38 1.38 -23.34
CA THR A 345 2.29 1.65 -24.79
C THR A 345 1.29 0.74 -25.50
N ARG A 346 0.99 -0.40 -24.88
CA ARG A 346 0.04 -1.42 -25.31
C ARG A 346 -0.66 -2.00 -24.07
N LEU A 347 -1.90 -2.43 -24.26
CA LEU A 347 -2.65 -3.16 -23.25
C LEU A 347 -3.54 -4.17 -23.96
N ASP A 348 -3.30 -5.47 -23.70
CA ASP A 348 -4.11 -6.56 -24.24
C ASP A 348 -5.05 -7.08 -23.15
N VAL A 349 -6.34 -6.84 -23.32
CA VAL A 349 -7.41 -7.28 -22.41
C VAL A 349 -8.28 -8.38 -23.02
N SER A 350 -7.84 -8.98 -24.13
CA SER A 350 -8.63 -9.98 -24.86
C SER A 350 -8.88 -11.27 -24.07
N GLY A 351 -7.97 -11.61 -23.15
CA GLY A 351 -8.10 -12.73 -22.21
C GLY A 351 -9.08 -12.47 -21.05
N CYS A 352 -9.38 -11.20 -20.75
CA CYS A 352 -10.21 -10.79 -19.61
C CYS A 352 -11.70 -10.69 -19.99
N ALA A 353 -12.31 -11.79 -20.44
CA ALA A 353 -13.71 -11.78 -20.92
C ALA A 353 -14.75 -11.44 -19.82
N ALA A 354 -14.37 -11.51 -18.54
CA ALA A 354 -15.21 -11.14 -17.41
C ALA A 354 -15.23 -9.63 -17.10
N LEU A 355 -14.37 -8.83 -17.76
CA LEU A 355 -14.15 -7.41 -17.44
C LEU A 355 -15.45 -6.60 -17.54
N THR A 356 -15.78 -5.89 -16.46
CA THR A 356 -16.91 -4.96 -16.35
C THR A 356 -16.46 -3.52 -16.14
N TRP A 357 -15.25 -3.33 -15.64
CA TRP A 357 -14.65 -2.03 -15.33
C TRP A 357 -13.20 -1.98 -15.81
N LEU A 358 -12.88 -1.07 -16.72
CA LEU A 358 -11.53 -0.84 -17.23
C LEU A 358 -11.15 0.63 -17.11
N GLU A 359 -10.11 0.90 -16.30
CA GLU A 359 -9.48 2.22 -16.22
C GLU A 359 -8.01 2.13 -16.66
N CYS A 360 -7.69 2.76 -17.78
CA CYS A 360 -6.34 2.84 -18.34
C CYS A 360 -5.96 4.29 -18.72
N LEU A 361 -6.52 5.27 -18.02
CA LEU A 361 -6.30 6.69 -18.33
C LEU A 361 -4.83 7.09 -18.12
N SER A 362 -4.38 8.14 -18.80
CA SER A 362 -3.03 8.70 -18.62
C SER A 362 -1.94 7.65 -18.82
N ASN A 363 -1.97 7.00 -19.99
CA ASN A 363 -0.93 6.09 -20.47
C ASN A 363 -0.43 6.61 -21.83
N GLN A 364 0.23 5.76 -22.61
CA GLN A 364 0.75 6.07 -23.95
C GLN A 364 0.14 5.13 -25.00
N LEU A 365 -1.10 4.68 -24.78
CA LEU A 365 -1.78 3.73 -25.66
C LEU A 365 -2.09 4.38 -27.01
N THR A 366 -1.71 3.72 -28.10
CA THR A 366 -2.00 4.14 -29.47
C THR A 366 -3.20 3.41 -30.08
N SER A 367 -3.53 2.24 -29.52
CA SER A 367 -4.70 1.42 -29.84
C SER A 367 -5.18 0.72 -28.57
N LEU A 368 -6.46 0.34 -28.56
CA LEU A 368 -7.08 -0.42 -27.49
C LEU A 368 -8.21 -1.28 -28.08
N ASP A 369 -8.04 -2.60 -28.05
CA ASP A 369 -9.08 -3.55 -28.47
C ASP A 369 -9.87 -4.03 -27.25
N VAL A 370 -11.15 -3.65 -27.20
CA VAL A 370 -12.11 -4.07 -26.16
C VAL A 370 -13.19 -5.01 -26.70
N SER A 371 -13.02 -5.55 -27.90
CA SER A 371 -14.04 -6.35 -28.61
C SER A 371 -14.42 -7.65 -27.89
N LYS A 372 -13.54 -8.19 -27.04
CA LYS A 372 -13.80 -9.40 -26.24
C LYS A 372 -14.45 -9.11 -24.89
N ASN A 373 -14.40 -7.86 -24.42
CA ASN A 373 -14.92 -7.45 -23.12
C ASN A 373 -16.40 -7.08 -23.23
N THR A 374 -17.24 -7.98 -23.73
CA THR A 374 -18.67 -7.75 -24.01
C THR A 374 -19.51 -7.39 -22.77
N LYS A 375 -18.98 -7.65 -21.56
CA LYS A 375 -19.60 -7.30 -20.27
C LYS A 375 -19.19 -5.92 -19.75
N LEU A 376 -18.35 -5.19 -20.48
CA LEU A 376 -17.81 -3.90 -20.05
C LEU A 376 -18.93 -2.87 -19.86
N LYS A 377 -19.00 -2.29 -18.66
CA LYS A 377 -19.96 -1.25 -18.27
C LYS A 377 -19.31 0.12 -18.16
N CYS A 378 -18.05 0.16 -17.75
CA CYS A 378 -17.27 1.38 -17.61
C CYS A 378 -15.95 1.23 -18.37
N LEU A 379 -15.71 2.14 -19.31
CA LEU A 379 -14.44 2.28 -20.01
C LEU A 379 -13.89 3.68 -19.81
N LYS A 380 -12.74 3.79 -19.15
CA LYS A 380 -11.98 5.03 -19.03
C LYS A 380 -10.61 4.89 -19.67
N CYS A 381 -10.46 5.44 -20.86
CA CYS A 381 -9.24 5.40 -21.67
C CYS A 381 -8.73 6.80 -22.07
N SER A 382 -9.18 7.84 -21.37
CA SER A 382 -8.78 9.23 -21.62
C SER A 382 -7.29 9.49 -21.41
N PHE A 383 -6.77 10.59 -21.93
CA PHE A 383 -5.34 10.96 -21.85
C PHE A 383 -4.43 9.84 -22.39
N ASN A 384 -4.72 9.39 -23.60
CA ASN A 384 -3.89 8.45 -24.35
C ASN A 384 -3.62 9.04 -25.74
N GLN A 385 -3.16 8.22 -26.68
CA GLN A 385 -2.84 8.60 -28.07
C GLN A 385 -3.72 7.81 -29.05
N LEU A 386 -4.94 7.45 -28.65
CA LEU A 386 -5.86 6.66 -29.47
C LEU A 386 -6.30 7.47 -30.69
N THR A 387 -6.22 6.87 -31.87
CA THR A 387 -6.71 7.47 -33.13
C THR A 387 -8.04 6.89 -33.58
N GLU A 388 -8.36 5.69 -33.09
CA GLU A 388 -9.61 4.97 -33.27
C GLU A 388 -9.97 4.27 -31.95
N LEU A 389 -11.27 4.03 -31.77
CA LEU A 389 -11.81 3.27 -30.65
C LEU A 389 -13.09 2.58 -31.11
N ASP A 390 -13.08 1.25 -31.18
CA ASP A 390 -14.25 0.43 -31.49
C ASP A 390 -14.87 -0.09 -30.19
N VAL A 391 -16.07 0.40 -29.88
CA VAL A 391 -16.89 -0.03 -28.73
C VAL A 391 -18.14 -0.81 -29.15
N SER A 392 -18.22 -1.24 -30.42
CA SER A 392 -19.42 -1.83 -31.02
C SER A 392 -19.87 -3.13 -30.36
N GLN A 393 -18.95 -3.86 -29.71
CA GLN A 393 -19.23 -5.12 -29.01
C GLN A 393 -19.61 -4.91 -27.53
N ASN A 394 -19.38 -3.73 -26.98
CA ASN A 394 -19.58 -3.41 -25.56
C ASN A 394 -21.03 -2.89 -25.34
N THR A 395 -22.02 -3.69 -25.71
CA THR A 395 -23.44 -3.30 -25.66
C THR A 395 -23.96 -3.01 -24.24
N ALA A 396 -23.24 -3.43 -23.20
CA ALA A 396 -23.52 -3.14 -21.79
C ALA A 396 -22.88 -1.84 -21.28
N LEU A 397 -22.18 -1.08 -22.13
CA LEU A 397 -21.42 0.11 -21.75
C LEU A 397 -22.36 1.24 -21.32
N MET A 398 -22.20 1.68 -20.08
CA MET A 398 -22.98 2.74 -19.44
C MET A 398 -22.17 4.04 -19.33
N TRP A 399 -20.85 3.92 -19.10
CA TRP A 399 -19.95 5.06 -18.97
C TRP A 399 -18.77 4.94 -19.93
N LEU A 400 -18.59 5.95 -20.79
CA LEU A 400 -17.49 6.03 -21.72
C LEU A 400 -16.74 7.35 -21.57
N TYR A 401 -15.50 7.26 -21.09
CA TYR A 401 -14.57 8.37 -20.97
C TYR A 401 -13.37 8.12 -21.90
N CYS A 402 -13.37 8.82 -23.03
CA CYS A 402 -12.35 8.69 -24.08
C CYS A 402 -11.77 10.05 -24.51
N TYR A 403 -11.96 11.07 -23.68
CA TYR A 403 -11.49 12.43 -23.92
C TYR A 403 -9.95 12.55 -23.92
N ASP A 404 -9.42 13.67 -24.42
CA ASP A 404 -7.97 13.93 -24.53
C ASP A 404 -7.24 12.76 -25.24
N ASN A 405 -7.73 12.42 -26.43
CA ASN A 405 -7.14 11.46 -27.37
C ASN A 405 -7.00 12.14 -28.75
N SER A 406 -6.80 11.35 -29.82
CA SER A 406 -6.75 11.83 -31.20
C SER A 406 -7.82 11.17 -32.09
N LEU A 407 -8.99 10.85 -31.50
CA LEU A 407 -10.08 10.19 -32.21
C LEU A 407 -10.64 11.12 -33.30
N THR A 408 -10.77 10.59 -34.52
CA THR A 408 -11.36 11.32 -35.67
C THR A 408 -12.84 10.97 -35.89
N SER A 409 -13.25 9.81 -35.38
CA SER A 409 -14.63 9.33 -35.35
C SER A 409 -14.86 8.52 -34.09
N LEU A 410 -16.13 8.44 -33.67
CA LEU A 410 -16.57 7.63 -32.55
C LEU A 410 -17.98 7.13 -32.85
N ASP A 411 -18.12 5.82 -33.04
CA ASP A 411 -19.42 5.18 -33.24
C ASP A 411 -19.88 4.55 -31.91
N VAL A 412 -20.96 5.09 -31.37
CA VAL A 412 -21.60 4.59 -30.14
C VAL A 412 -22.97 3.96 -30.39
N SER A 413 -23.36 3.75 -31.66
CA SER A 413 -24.72 3.34 -32.03
C SER A 413 -25.22 2.03 -31.39
N ASN A 414 -24.30 1.11 -31.07
CA ASN A 414 -24.62 -0.15 -30.39
C ASN A 414 -24.68 -0.04 -28.85
N ASN A 415 -24.19 1.05 -28.27
CA ASN A 415 -24.10 1.25 -26.82
C ASN A 415 -25.37 1.94 -26.29
N THR A 416 -26.54 1.38 -26.63
CA THR A 416 -27.87 1.99 -26.38
C THR A 416 -28.22 2.25 -24.92
N VAL A 417 -27.48 1.66 -23.98
CA VAL A 417 -27.61 1.87 -22.53
C VAL A 417 -26.63 2.90 -21.96
N LEU A 418 -25.91 3.64 -22.83
CA LEU A 418 -25.04 4.73 -22.41
C LEU A 418 -25.81 5.74 -21.58
N TYR A 419 -25.22 6.04 -20.42
CA TYR A 419 -25.72 6.98 -19.43
C TYR A 419 -24.86 8.24 -19.40
N GLU A 420 -23.56 8.10 -19.64
CA GLU A 420 -22.59 9.19 -19.62
C GLU A 420 -21.54 9.02 -20.72
N LEU A 421 -21.35 10.08 -21.50
CA LEU A 421 -20.38 10.13 -22.59
C LEU A 421 -19.49 11.37 -22.47
N GLU A 422 -18.21 11.15 -22.20
CA GLU A 422 -17.17 12.19 -22.25
C GLU A 422 -16.14 11.88 -23.34
N CYS A 423 -16.24 12.58 -24.46
CA CYS A 423 -15.37 12.43 -25.64
C CYS A 423 -14.70 13.75 -26.07
N TYR A 424 -14.58 14.69 -25.13
CA TYR A 424 -14.02 16.01 -25.39
C TYR A 424 -12.52 15.99 -25.74
N SER A 425 -12.00 17.10 -26.28
CA SER A 425 -10.58 17.22 -26.67
C SER A 425 -10.14 16.08 -27.60
N ASN A 426 -10.88 15.88 -28.68
CA ASN A 426 -10.58 14.95 -29.75
C ASN A 426 -10.64 15.69 -31.11
N GLN A 427 -10.66 14.96 -32.22
CA GLN A 427 -10.74 15.49 -33.58
C GLN A 427 -12.04 15.05 -34.27
N LEU A 428 -13.12 14.84 -33.49
CA LEU A 428 -14.39 14.34 -34.01
C LEU A 428 -15.04 15.39 -34.92
N THR A 429 -15.45 14.98 -36.12
CA THR A 429 -16.16 15.83 -37.08
C THR A 429 -17.68 15.64 -37.05
N SER A 430 -18.12 14.50 -36.52
CA SER A 430 -19.51 14.16 -36.27
C SER A 430 -19.62 13.29 -35.02
N LEU A 431 -20.78 13.33 -34.39
CA LEU A 431 -21.12 12.50 -33.24
C LEU A 431 -22.63 12.23 -33.30
N ASP A 432 -23.02 10.96 -33.39
CA ASP A 432 -24.43 10.55 -33.39
C ASP A 432 -24.82 9.99 -32.01
N VAL A 433 -25.65 10.74 -31.30
CA VAL A 433 -26.22 10.36 -30.00
C VAL A 433 -27.74 10.15 -30.07
N SER A 434 -28.33 10.16 -31.27
CA SER A 434 -29.78 10.20 -31.49
C SER A 434 -30.56 8.98 -30.95
N ASN A 435 -29.90 7.84 -30.76
CA ASN A 435 -30.51 6.60 -30.26
C ASN A 435 -30.34 6.38 -28.74
N HIS A 436 -29.82 7.36 -27.99
CA HIS A 436 -29.42 7.18 -26.59
C HIS A 436 -30.33 7.93 -25.61
N GLN A 437 -31.57 7.45 -25.44
CA GLN A 437 -32.56 8.12 -24.58
C GLN A 437 -32.18 8.19 -23.09
N SER A 438 -31.26 7.31 -22.64
CA SER A 438 -30.79 7.26 -21.24
C SER A 438 -29.61 8.18 -20.94
N LEU A 439 -29.07 8.91 -21.93
CA LEU A 439 -27.93 9.81 -21.70
C LEU A 439 -28.34 10.94 -20.75
N TRP A 440 -27.64 11.01 -19.63
CA TRP A 440 -27.77 12.07 -18.63
C TRP A 440 -26.81 13.23 -18.91
N LEU A 441 -25.58 12.89 -19.34
CA LEU A 441 -24.50 13.84 -19.63
C LEU A 441 -23.83 13.52 -20.97
N VAL A 442 -23.64 14.56 -21.77
CA VAL A 442 -22.81 14.54 -22.98
C VAL A 442 -21.80 15.68 -22.90
N ASP A 443 -20.51 15.32 -22.85
CA ASP A 443 -19.39 16.24 -22.96
C ASP A 443 -18.56 15.93 -24.22
N CYS A 444 -18.78 16.76 -25.25
CA CYS A 444 -18.12 16.68 -26.55
C CYS A 444 -17.39 17.98 -26.90
N ARG A 445 -17.06 18.81 -25.90
CA ARG A 445 -16.35 20.08 -26.11
C ARG A 445 -15.00 19.89 -26.83
N SER A 446 -14.48 20.96 -27.41
CA SER A 446 -13.13 20.95 -28.01
C SER A 446 -12.97 19.84 -29.05
N ASN A 447 -13.88 19.78 -30.01
CA ASN A 447 -13.87 18.88 -31.17
C ASN A 447 -14.04 19.73 -32.46
N GLN A 448 -14.33 19.08 -33.58
CA GLN A 448 -14.55 19.71 -34.88
C GLN A 448 -16.00 19.48 -35.36
N LEU A 449 -16.96 19.33 -34.43
CA LEU A 449 -18.35 19.03 -34.77
C LEU A 449 -19.00 20.20 -35.50
N THR A 450 -19.66 19.90 -36.61
CA THR A 450 -20.46 20.87 -37.39
C THR A 450 -21.96 20.72 -37.16
N VAL A 451 -22.38 19.53 -36.74
CA VAL A 451 -23.76 19.16 -36.41
C VAL A 451 -23.72 18.29 -35.15
N LEU A 452 -24.69 18.50 -34.28
CA LEU A 452 -24.94 17.66 -33.12
C LEU A 452 -26.46 17.58 -32.93
N ASP A 453 -27.03 16.39 -33.07
CA ASP A 453 -28.45 16.14 -32.84
C ASP A 453 -28.63 15.49 -31.47
N VAL A 454 -29.24 16.24 -30.54
CA VAL A 454 -29.58 15.79 -29.19
C VAL A 454 -31.10 15.73 -28.96
N SER A 455 -31.90 15.88 -30.01
CA SER A 455 -33.36 16.07 -29.90
C SER A 455 -34.08 14.88 -29.26
N ASN A 456 -33.50 13.68 -29.33
CA ASN A 456 -34.03 12.46 -28.73
C ASN A 456 -33.47 12.13 -27.33
N ASN A 457 -32.52 12.89 -26.81
CA ASN A 457 -31.92 12.65 -25.49
C ASN A 457 -32.76 13.35 -24.41
N THR A 458 -33.95 12.81 -24.12
CA THR A 458 -34.96 13.46 -23.26
C THR A 458 -34.55 13.53 -21.79
N GLU A 459 -33.71 12.59 -21.33
CA GLU A 459 -33.15 12.54 -19.97
C GLU A 459 -31.86 13.38 -19.80
N LEU A 460 -31.41 14.05 -20.86
CA LEU A 460 -30.17 14.84 -20.84
C LEU A 460 -30.34 16.04 -19.91
N THR A 461 -29.55 16.09 -18.84
CA THR A 461 -29.53 17.25 -17.92
C THR A 461 -28.32 18.15 -18.15
N GLU A 462 -27.22 17.60 -18.65
CA GLU A 462 -25.98 18.35 -18.89
C GLU A 462 -25.45 18.13 -20.31
N LEU A 463 -25.34 19.24 -21.04
CA LEU A 463 -24.76 19.27 -22.37
C LEU A 463 -23.59 20.25 -22.43
N GLN A 464 -22.40 19.73 -22.68
CA GLN A 464 -21.21 20.52 -22.96
C GLN A 464 -20.72 20.25 -24.39
N CYS A 465 -20.97 21.20 -25.29
CA CYS A 465 -20.61 21.12 -26.71
C CYS A 465 -19.85 22.35 -27.20
N TYR A 466 -19.24 23.11 -26.28
CA TYR A 466 -18.52 24.34 -26.58
C TYR A 466 -17.20 24.09 -27.33
N SER A 467 -16.63 25.14 -27.93
CA SER A 467 -15.40 25.04 -28.73
C SER A 467 -15.51 23.98 -29.84
N ASN A 468 -16.56 24.11 -30.65
CA ASN A 468 -16.84 23.30 -31.84
C ASN A 468 -17.14 24.24 -33.03
N SER A 469 -17.73 23.73 -34.11
CA SER A 469 -18.15 24.50 -35.29
C SER A 469 -19.65 24.36 -35.58
N LEU A 470 -20.47 24.21 -34.53
CA LEU A 470 -21.91 24.02 -34.67
C LEU A 470 -22.58 25.28 -35.24
N ALA A 471 -23.28 25.15 -36.37
CA ALA A 471 -24.05 26.24 -36.97
C ALA A 471 -25.47 26.38 -36.39
N SER A 472 -25.99 25.28 -35.83
CA SER A 472 -27.29 25.20 -35.18
C SER A 472 -27.23 24.16 -34.06
N LEU A 473 -28.07 24.33 -33.06
CA LEU A 473 -28.22 23.39 -31.96
C LEU A 473 -29.70 23.35 -31.55
N ASP A 474 -30.32 22.17 -31.66
CA ASP A 474 -31.69 21.93 -31.23
C ASP A 474 -31.70 21.16 -29.92
N VAL A 475 -32.07 21.86 -28.83
CA VAL A 475 -32.22 21.30 -27.47
C VAL A 475 -33.69 21.18 -27.06
N SER A 476 -34.63 21.31 -28.01
CA SER A 476 -36.06 21.40 -27.69
C SER A 476 -36.65 20.12 -27.08
N GLY A 477 -36.04 18.96 -27.36
CA GLY A 477 -36.39 17.66 -26.77
C GLY A 477 -35.69 17.36 -25.44
N CYS A 478 -34.63 18.08 -25.08
CA CYS A 478 -33.90 17.93 -23.82
C CYS A 478 -34.61 18.64 -22.67
N THR A 479 -35.85 18.28 -22.35
CA THR A 479 -36.67 19.03 -21.38
C THR A 479 -36.14 18.99 -19.95
N ALA A 480 -35.29 18.01 -19.62
CA ALA A 480 -34.62 17.88 -18.32
C ALA A 480 -33.32 18.70 -18.19
N LEU A 481 -32.93 19.45 -19.23
CA LEU A 481 -31.64 20.17 -19.30
C LEU A 481 -31.53 21.26 -18.21
N THR A 482 -30.56 21.11 -17.32
CA THR A 482 -30.22 22.07 -16.25
C THR A 482 -28.94 22.86 -16.58
N VAL A 483 -28.02 22.25 -17.34
CA VAL A 483 -26.75 22.85 -17.75
C VAL A 483 -26.57 22.77 -19.26
N LEU A 484 -26.39 23.93 -19.91
CA LEU A 484 -26.08 24.03 -21.33
C LEU A 484 -24.88 24.93 -21.60
N TYR A 485 -23.76 24.33 -21.99
CA TYR A 485 -22.54 25.03 -22.41
C TYR A 485 -22.28 24.81 -23.90
N CYS A 486 -22.64 25.80 -24.71
CA CYS A 486 -22.53 25.82 -26.17
C CYS A 486 -21.76 27.03 -26.72
N TYR A 487 -20.91 27.64 -25.88
CA TYR A 487 -20.10 28.79 -26.28
C TYR A 487 -19.01 28.42 -27.30
N ASP A 488 -18.37 29.42 -27.91
CA ASP A 488 -17.33 29.24 -28.94
C ASP A 488 -17.78 28.29 -30.05
N ASN A 489 -18.88 28.65 -30.73
CA ASN A 489 -19.48 27.94 -31.85
C ASN A 489 -19.92 28.93 -32.94
N GLN A 490 -20.71 28.48 -33.92
CA GLN A 490 -21.21 29.31 -35.02
C GLN A 490 -22.74 29.47 -34.98
N LEU A 491 -23.36 29.36 -33.79
CA LEU A 491 -24.80 29.38 -33.64
C LEU A 491 -25.38 30.73 -34.02
N THR A 492 -26.29 30.74 -35.00
CA THR A 492 -27.00 31.97 -35.43
C THR A 492 -28.29 32.21 -34.65
N THR A 493 -28.86 31.14 -34.10
CA THR A 493 -30.03 31.16 -33.23
C THR A 493 -29.86 30.09 -32.15
N LEU A 494 -30.50 30.30 -31.01
CA LEU A 494 -30.56 29.34 -29.92
C LEU A 494 -31.94 29.42 -29.27
N ASN A 495 -32.71 28.34 -29.35
CA ASN A 495 -34.03 28.25 -28.73
C ASN A 495 -33.96 27.37 -27.49
N VAL A 496 -34.14 27.98 -26.32
CA VAL A 496 -34.14 27.28 -25.01
C VAL A 496 -35.51 27.30 -24.33
N SER A 497 -36.57 27.67 -25.05
CA SER A 497 -37.91 27.87 -24.46
C SER A 497 -38.53 26.61 -23.82
N ASN A 498 -38.11 25.42 -24.24
CA ASN A 498 -38.58 24.15 -23.67
C ASN A 498 -37.76 23.68 -22.47
N ASN A 499 -36.56 24.22 -22.23
CA ASN A 499 -35.64 23.79 -21.17
C ASN A 499 -35.94 24.54 -19.86
N LYS A 500 -37.12 24.32 -19.28
CA LYS A 500 -37.63 25.11 -18.14
C LYS A 500 -36.80 24.96 -16.86
N GLU A 501 -36.13 23.81 -16.72
CA GLU A 501 -35.24 23.49 -15.59
C GLU A 501 -33.82 24.06 -15.78
N LEU A 502 -33.56 24.82 -16.85
CA LEU A 502 -32.22 25.35 -17.14
C LEU A 502 -31.74 26.32 -16.06
N GLU A 503 -30.71 25.93 -15.31
CA GLU A 503 -30.10 26.70 -14.22
C GLU A 503 -28.87 27.49 -14.68
N SER A 504 -28.13 26.95 -15.66
CA SER A 504 -26.87 27.50 -16.14
C SER A 504 -26.78 27.45 -17.67
N LEU A 505 -26.71 28.63 -18.29
CA LEU A 505 -26.56 28.77 -19.74
C LEU A 505 -25.28 29.53 -20.09
N ARG A 506 -24.41 28.91 -20.89
CA ARG A 506 -23.23 29.55 -21.49
C ARG A 506 -23.29 29.43 -23.00
N CYS A 507 -23.61 30.54 -23.66
CA CYS A 507 -23.75 30.67 -25.12
C CYS A 507 -22.90 31.81 -25.69
N SER A 508 -21.88 32.24 -24.96
CA SER A 508 -20.94 33.27 -25.40
C SER A 508 -20.23 32.90 -26.71
N SER A 509 -19.66 33.89 -27.41
CA SER A 509 -18.84 33.69 -28.61
C SER A 509 -19.52 32.85 -29.68
N ASN A 510 -20.72 33.28 -30.08
CA ASN A 510 -21.51 32.69 -31.15
C ASN A 510 -21.90 33.78 -32.16
N GLN A 511 -22.83 33.48 -33.06
CA GLN A 511 -23.38 34.42 -34.05
C GLN A 511 -24.80 34.86 -33.71
N LEU A 512 -25.17 34.86 -32.42
CA LEU A 512 -26.53 35.19 -31.97
C LEU A 512 -26.81 36.69 -32.12
N LYS A 513 -28.00 37.02 -32.61
CA LYS A 513 -28.49 38.40 -32.71
C LYS A 513 -29.28 38.87 -31.49
N SER A 514 -29.85 37.92 -30.77
CA SER A 514 -30.64 38.13 -29.56
C SER A 514 -30.73 36.80 -28.83
N LEU A 515 -31.12 36.86 -27.55
CA LEU A 515 -31.39 35.67 -26.77
C LEU A 515 -32.73 35.82 -26.04
N ASP A 516 -33.59 34.81 -26.14
CA ASP A 516 -34.83 34.73 -25.38
C ASP A 516 -34.72 33.62 -24.33
N VAL A 517 -34.71 34.02 -23.06
CA VAL A 517 -34.72 33.16 -21.87
C VAL A 517 -35.96 33.40 -21.01
N SER A 518 -37.04 33.92 -21.61
CA SER A 518 -38.27 34.26 -20.90
C SER A 518 -38.96 33.07 -20.22
N GLN A 519 -38.71 31.85 -20.71
CA GLN A 519 -39.27 30.61 -20.16
C GLN A 519 -38.33 29.91 -19.15
N ASN A 520 -37.09 30.37 -18.99
CA ASN A 520 -36.06 29.71 -18.18
C ASN A 520 -35.94 30.38 -16.81
N THR A 521 -37.03 30.38 -16.02
CA THR A 521 -37.10 31.07 -14.73
C THR A 521 -36.17 30.50 -13.65
N ALA A 522 -35.63 29.30 -13.88
CA ALA A 522 -34.66 28.65 -13.00
C ALA A 522 -33.22 29.19 -13.17
N LEU A 523 -32.94 29.99 -14.21
CA LEU A 523 -31.59 30.47 -14.51
C LEU A 523 -30.99 31.26 -13.34
N THR A 524 -29.85 30.78 -12.86
CA THR A 524 -28.99 31.48 -11.89
C THR A 524 -27.69 31.97 -12.51
N THR A 525 -27.31 31.40 -13.67
CA THR A 525 -26.08 31.73 -14.41
C THR A 525 -26.38 31.91 -15.89
N LEU A 526 -25.95 33.04 -16.46
CA LEU A 526 -26.09 33.35 -17.88
C LEU A 526 -24.84 34.05 -18.42
N TYR A 527 -24.11 33.39 -19.30
CA TYR A 527 -23.00 33.99 -20.04
C TYR A 527 -23.31 34.00 -21.54
N CYS A 528 -23.46 35.19 -22.12
CA CYS A 528 -23.83 35.39 -23.52
C CYS A 528 -22.97 36.44 -24.25
N GLY A 529 -21.83 36.83 -23.68
CA GLY A 529 -20.91 37.81 -24.28
C GLY A 529 -20.27 37.31 -25.57
N GLY A 530 -19.64 38.19 -26.35
CA GLY A 530 -18.98 37.79 -27.61
C GLY A 530 -19.94 37.43 -28.75
N ASN A 531 -21.23 37.75 -28.62
CA ASN A 531 -22.21 37.62 -29.71
C ASN A 531 -22.39 38.96 -30.44
N PRO A 532 -22.70 38.96 -31.76
CA PRO A 532 -22.80 40.19 -32.54
C PRO A 532 -24.02 41.06 -32.21
N GLY A 533 -25.10 40.48 -31.66
CA GLY A 533 -26.29 41.24 -31.32
C GLY A 533 -26.97 41.86 -32.54
N ASP A 534 -27.37 43.12 -32.41
CA ASP A 534 -27.87 43.94 -33.53
C ASP A 534 -26.80 44.28 -34.57
N GLY A 535 -25.52 44.04 -34.26
CA GLY A 535 -24.37 44.39 -35.10
C GLY A 535 -23.93 45.86 -34.98
N GLU A 536 -24.56 46.64 -34.10
CA GLU A 536 -24.28 48.06 -33.91
C GLU A 536 -23.81 48.38 -32.48
N SER A 537 -24.59 47.99 -31.47
CA SER A 537 -24.29 48.38 -30.08
C SER A 537 -24.92 47.50 -29.00
N VAL A 538 -25.93 46.69 -29.33
CA VAL A 538 -26.76 46.01 -28.33
C VAL A 538 -26.89 44.52 -28.62
N PHE A 539 -26.82 43.73 -27.55
CA PHE A 539 -27.27 42.34 -27.53
C PHE A 539 -28.56 42.22 -26.70
N PRO A 540 -29.75 42.13 -27.34
CA PRO A 540 -31.02 42.03 -26.63
C PRO A 540 -31.16 40.67 -25.92
N VAL A 541 -31.50 40.71 -24.63
CA VAL A 541 -31.81 39.53 -23.82
C VAL A 541 -33.21 39.67 -23.24
N THR A 542 -34.14 38.84 -23.70
CA THR A 542 -35.51 38.79 -23.18
C THR A 542 -35.56 37.85 -21.97
N VAL A 543 -35.95 38.38 -20.81
CA VAL A 543 -36.08 37.67 -19.53
C VAL A 543 -37.55 37.55 -19.11
N TRP A 544 -37.83 36.73 -18.09
CA TRP A 544 -39.20 36.50 -17.61
C TRP A 544 -39.86 37.75 -17.02
N ALA A 545 -41.19 37.78 -17.01
CA ALA A 545 -41.98 38.96 -16.64
C ALA A 545 -41.65 39.53 -15.24
N ASP A 546 -41.38 38.65 -14.26
CA ASP A 546 -41.08 39.04 -12.88
C ASP A 546 -39.59 39.30 -12.62
N PHE A 547 -38.74 39.27 -13.64
CA PHE A 547 -37.30 39.55 -13.49
C PHE A 547 -37.06 40.96 -12.93
N ASN A 548 -36.22 41.09 -11.91
CA ASN A 548 -35.88 42.38 -11.32
C ASN A 548 -34.71 43.04 -12.08
N LEU A 549 -35.02 43.91 -13.04
CA LEU A 549 -34.01 44.63 -13.84
C LEU A 549 -33.09 45.53 -13.00
N ASN A 550 -33.49 45.94 -11.79
CA ASN A 550 -32.64 46.72 -10.88
C ASN A 550 -31.64 45.85 -10.11
N ARG A 551 -31.80 44.52 -10.16
CA ARG A 551 -30.96 43.55 -9.46
C ARG A 551 -30.67 42.35 -10.36
N ILE A 552 -29.97 42.61 -11.46
CA ILE A 552 -29.45 41.56 -12.33
C ILE A 552 -28.47 40.68 -11.53
N PRO A 553 -28.62 39.34 -11.51
CA PRO A 553 -27.72 38.45 -10.79
C PRO A 553 -26.25 38.63 -11.20
N ASP A 554 -25.31 38.40 -10.28
CA ASP A 554 -23.88 38.63 -10.56
C ASP A 554 -23.29 37.66 -11.59
N LYS A 555 -23.89 36.48 -11.73
CA LYS A 555 -23.51 35.47 -12.72
C LYS A 555 -24.21 35.66 -14.08
N PHE A 556 -24.77 36.83 -14.33
CA PHE A 556 -25.31 37.22 -15.64
C PHE A 556 -24.33 38.19 -16.31
N THR A 557 -24.14 38.09 -17.63
CA THR A 557 -23.29 39.03 -18.38
C THR A 557 -23.80 40.47 -18.23
N LYS A 558 -22.99 41.34 -17.63
CA LYS A 558 -23.26 42.78 -17.47
C LYS A 558 -22.30 43.66 -18.29
N ASP A 559 -21.09 43.14 -18.51
CA ASP A 559 -20.02 43.88 -19.17
C ASP A 559 -20.20 43.87 -20.70
N SER A 560 -19.86 45.00 -21.32
CA SER A 560 -19.76 45.13 -22.77
C SER A 560 -18.55 44.36 -23.31
N TRP A 561 -18.61 43.92 -24.56
CA TRP A 561 -17.50 43.28 -25.27
C TRP A 561 -17.25 43.95 -26.62
N VAL A 562 -16.06 43.73 -27.18
CA VAL A 562 -15.64 44.32 -28.46
C VAL A 562 -15.48 43.21 -29.49
N LEU A 563 -16.12 43.38 -30.65
CA LEU A 563 -15.98 42.48 -31.80
C LEU A 563 -14.66 42.75 -32.55
N ASP A 564 -14.23 41.81 -33.39
CA ASP A 564 -12.99 41.94 -34.18
C ASP A 564 -12.94 43.19 -35.07
N ASN A 565 -14.11 43.72 -35.48
CA ASN A 565 -14.22 44.95 -36.26
C ASN A 565 -14.14 46.24 -35.42
N GLY A 566 -13.91 46.14 -34.11
CA GLY A 566 -13.84 47.26 -33.17
C GLY A 566 -15.18 47.74 -32.61
N THR A 567 -16.30 47.09 -32.96
CA THR A 567 -17.64 47.46 -32.47
C THR A 567 -17.82 47.00 -31.03
N THR A 568 -18.23 47.92 -30.14
CA THR A 568 -18.58 47.60 -28.75
C THR A 568 -20.04 47.23 -28.64
N ILE A 569 -20.34 46.02 -28.16
CA ILE A 569 -21.68 45.50 -27.91
C ILE A 569 -21.93 45.44 -26.41
N SER A 570 -23.11 45.88 -25.97
CA SER A 570 -23.55 45.81 -24.57
C SER A 570 -24.81 44.94 -24.43
N PRO A 571 -24.90 44.10 -23.39
CA PRO A 571 -26.12 43.33 -23.14
C PRO A 571 -27.25 44.27 -22.67
N VAL A 572 -28.45 44.11 -23.23
CA VAL A 572 -29.65 44.86 -22.80
C VAL A 572 -30.75 43.88 -22.41
N TYR A 573 -31.07 43.87 -21.12
CA TYR A 573 -32.12 43.02 -20.56
C TYR A 573 -33.49 43.68 -20.65
N GLN A 574 -34.47 42.96 -21.19
CA GLN A 574 -35.85 43.41 -21.31
C GLN A 574 -36.83 42.31 -20.86
N LYS A 575 -37.97 42.69 -20.29
CA LYS A 575 -38.99 41.74 -19.88
C LYS A 575 -39.80 41.25 -21.08
N ALA A 576 -40.18 39.98 -21.07
CA ALA A 576 -41.23 39.45 -21.94
C ALA A 576 -42.55 40.23 -21.72
N GLN A 577 -43.27 40.49 -22.82
CA GLN A 577 -44.54 41.22 -22.83
C GLN A 577 -45.74 40.31 -22.53
#